data_AF-A0A9P1KZB5-F1
#
_entry.id   AF-A0A9P1KZB5-F1
#
_cell.length_a   1.000
_cell.length_b   1.000
_cell.length_c   1.000
_cell.angle_alpha   90.00
_cell.angle_beta   90.00
_cell.angle_gamma   90.00
#
_symmetry.space_group_name_H-M   'P 1'
#
loop_
_entity.id
_entity.type
_entity.pdbx_description
1 polymer ?
#
loop_
_entity_poly.entity_id
_entity_poly.type
_entity_poly.pdbx_seq_one_letter_code
_entity_poly.pdbx_strand_id
1 'polypeptide(L)'
;MKIKKIISLSLVIISISLSFVGCSKQSNKSNDVKSYVDKTNSTEKSNTNKENKISSSEAKNIVNDKFKNIVDSDSLLIGGDFFNLTDVISIENQNYYVFYFKNKDESIKSDKRVLVNATTGEIYGNYNSNENKLIPIDDFINDLSKYK
;
A
#
# COMPACT_ATOMS: atom_id res chain seq x y z
N MET A 1 -6.19 41.20 37.41
CA MET A 1 -5.59 41.21 36.06
C MET A 1 -6.42 40.29 35.16
N LYS A 2 -7.01 40.90 34.11
CA LYS A 2 -7.69 40.39 32.91
C LYS A 2 -8.14 38.92 32.84
N ILE A 3 -9.48 38.76 32.83
CA ILE A 3 -10.28 37.62 32.36
C ILE A 3 -9.84 37.16 30.96
N LYS A 4 -9.73 35.83 30.76
CA LYS A 4 -9.81 35.23 29.43
C LYS A 4 -10.95 34.22 29.40
N LYS A 5 -11.99 34.59 28.64
CA LYS A 5 -13.16 33.78 28.28
C LYS A 5 -12.70 32.53 27.52
N ILE A 6 -13.22 31.36 27.88
CA ILE A 6 -13.19 30.18 27.02
C ILE A 6 -14.56 30.13 26.34
N ILE A 7 -14.57 30.33 25.03
CA ILE A 7 -15.75 30.31 24.18
C ILE A 7 -16.10 28.84 23.93
N SER A 8 -17.29 28.45 24.37
CA SER A 8 -17.95 27.20 24.01
C SER A 8 -18.16 27.16 22.50
N LEU A 9 -17.68 26.11 21.84
CA LEU A 9 -17.97 25.85 20.43
C LEU A 9 -18.89 24.63 20.36
N SER A 10 -20.20 24.88 20.36
CA SER A 10 -21.21 23.87 20.08
C SER A 10 -21.14 23.48 18.60
N LEU A 11 -20.71 22.24 18.31
CA LEU A 11 -20.79 21.67 16.97
C LEU A 11 -22.22 21.21 16.70
N VAL A 12 -22.89 21.94 15.80
CA VAL A 12 -24.18 21.58 15.21
C VAL A 12 -23.95 20.47 14.20
N ILE A 13 -24.49 19.28 14.44
CA ILE A 13 -24.50 18.19 13.47
C ILE A 13 -25.80 18.33 12.66
N ILE A 14 -25.68 18.77 11.41
CA ILE A 14 -26.77 18.79 10.45
C ILE A 14 -26.95 17.35 9.93
N SER A 15 -28.03 16.70 10.35
CA SER A 15 -28.45 15.40 9.81
C SER A 15 -29.00 15.59 8.40
N ILE A 16 -28.26 15.15 7.38
CA ILE A 16 -28.78 15.01 6.03
C ILE A 16 -29.41 13.62 5.94
N SER A 17 -30.74 13.56 6.07
CA SER A 17 -31.54 12.39 5.69
C SER A 17 -31.60 12.33 4.16
N LEU A 18 -30.80 11.47 3.54
CA LEU A 18 -31.02 11.07 2.15
C LEU A 18 -32.10 9.99 2.10
N SER A 19 -33.30 10.42 1.69
CA SER A 19 -34.43 9.59 1.35
C SER A 19 -34.12 8.78 0.09
N PHE A 20 -33.90 7.47 0.21
CA PHE A 20 -33.97 6.58 -0.94
C PHE A 20 -35.43 6.22 -1.21
N VAL A 21 -36.04 6.96 -2.14
CA VAL A 21 -37.21 6.48 -2.89
C VAL A 21 -36.68 5.55 -3.98
N GLY A 22 -37.09 4.28 -3.90
CA GLY A 22 -36.70 3.24 -4.84
C GLY A 22 -37.56 2.00 -4.70
N CYS A 23 -38.86 2.12 -4.94
CA CYS A 23 -39.71 0.98 -5.26
C CYS A 23 -39.22 0.33 -6.56
N SER A 24 -38.93 -0.97 -6.56
CA SER A 24 -39.51 -1.91 -7.54
C SER A 24 -39.04 -3.35 -7.32
N LYS A 25 -40.02 -4.26 -7.43
CA LYS A 25 -39.99 -5.70 -7.74
C LYS A 25 -39.68 -6.73 -6.63
N GLN A 26 -40.81 -7.26 -6.16
CA GLN A 26 -41.06 -8.58 -5.58
C GLN A 26 -40.60 -9.76 -6.46
N SER A 27 -39.98 -10.76 -5.84
CA SER A 27 -40.16 -12.19 -6.18
C SER A 27 -39.89 -13.08 -4.96
N ASN A 28 -40.90 -13.87 -4.57
CA ASN A 28 -40.86 -14.90 -3.53
C ASN A 28 -39.82 -15.99 -3.83
N LYS A 29 -39.03 -16.43 -2.83
CA LYS A 29 -39.03 -17.84 -2.35
C LYS A 29 -38.23 -18.00 -1.04
N SER A 30 -38.87 -18.70 -0.12
CA SER A 30 -38.39 -19.12 1.21
C SER A 30 -37.10 -19.94 1.17
N ASN A 31 -36.26 -19.75 2.20
CA ASN A 31 -35.71 -20.84 3.02
C ASN A 31 -35.14 -20.27 4.33
N ASP A 32 -35.76 -20.62 5.45
CA ASP A 32 -35.25 -20.42 6.80
C ASP A 32 -33.87 -21.09 6.96
N VAL A 33 -32.83 -20.29 7.23
CA VAL A 33 -31.58 -20.78 7.82
C VAL A 33 -31.29 -19.93 9.04
N LYS A 34 -31.23 -20.63 10.17
CA LYS A 34 -31.03 -20.10 11.52
C LYS A 34 -29.82 -19.17 11.62
N SER A 35 -30.08 -18.06 12.31
CA SER A 35 -29.14 -17.14 12.92
C SER A 35 -27.97 -17.84 13.64
N TYR A 36 -26.75 -17.51 13.22
CA TYR A 36 -25.61 -17.27 14.11
C TYR A 36 -24.83 -16.08 13.55
N VAL A 37 -25.28 -14.88 13.92
CA VAL A 37 -24.50 -13.65 13.71
C VAL A 37 -23.53 -13.55 14.88
N ASP A 38 -22.32 -14.06 14.68
CA ASP A 38 -21.18 -13.65 15.51
C ASP A 38 -20.92 -12.16 15.21
N LYS A 39 -21.38 -11.31 16.13
CA LYS A 39 -20.96 -9.91 16.23
C LYS A 39 -19.49 -9.88 16.62
N THR A 40 -18.62 -10.12 15.65
CA THR A 40 -17.25 -9.61 15.73
C THR A 40 -17.33 -8.19 15.19
N ASN A 41 -17.20 -7.20 16.08
CA ASN A 41 -17.02 -5.80 15.70
C ASN A 41 -15.76 -5.70 14.85
N SER A 42 -15.89 -5.93 13.54
CA SER A 42 -14.92 -5.45 12.57
C SER A 42 -15.03 -3.93 12.64
N THR A 43 -14.18 -3.34 13.46
CA THR A 43 -13.86 -1.93 13.34
C THR A 43 -13.35 -1.80 11.92
N GLU A 44 -14.20 -1.31 11.01
CA GLU A 44 -13.78 -0.83 9.72
C GLU A 44 -12.72 0.24 10.01
N LYS A 45 -11.47 -0.22 10.10
CA LYS A 45 -10.30 0.63 9.97
C LYS A 45 -10.47 1.18 8.58
N SER A 46 -11.02 2.39 8.49
CA SER A 46 -11.11 3.16 7.26
C SER A 46 -9.71 3.22 6.70
N ASN A 47 -9.40 2.27 5.82
CA ASN A 47 -8.21 2.27 5.01
C ASN A 47 -8.46 3.38 3.99
N THR A 48 -8.23 4.61 4.42
CA THR A 48 -7.86 5.68 3.52
C THR A 48 -6.50 5.29 2.96
N ASN A 49 -6.48 4.37 1.99
CA ASN A 49 -5.35 4.20 1.10
C ASN A 49 -5.10 5.59 0.53
N LYS A 50 -3.99 6.22 0.94
CA LYS A 50 -3.58 7.49 0.37
C LYS A 50 -3.49 7.29 -1.13
N GLU A 51 -4.09 8.21 -1.87
CA GLU A 51 -4.06 8.21 -3.33
C GLU A 51 -2.61 8.12 -3.81
N ASN A 52 -2.35 7.22 -4.77
CA ASN A 52 -1.06 7.13 -5.42
C ASN A 52 -0.86 8.43 -6.21
N LYS A 53 0.18 9.19 -5.89
CA LYS A 53 0.50 10.46 -6.56
C LYS A 53 1.48 10.30 -7.70
N ILE A 54 2.31 9.26 -7.65
CA ILE A 54 3.23 8.92 -8.73
C ILE A 54 2.76 7.66 -9.44
N SER A 55 3.06 7.56 -10.73
CA SER A 55 2.74 6.37 -11.53
C SER A 55 3.78 5.25 -11.32
N SER A 56 3.43 4.01 -11.70
CA SER A 56 4.38 2.90 -11.72
C SER A 56 5.55 3.14 -12.68
N SER A 57 5.31 3.86 -13.78
CA SER A 57 6.34 4.28 -14.74
C SER A 57 7.32 5.27 -14.12
N GLU A 58 6.81 6.24 -13.36
CA GLU A 58 7.63 7.20 -12.63
C GLU A 58 8.45 6.51 -11.53
N ALA A 59 7.84 5.60 -10.78
CA ALA A 59 8.54 4.78 -9.80
C ALA A 59 9.68 3.96 -10.44
N LYS A 60 9.46 3.40 -11.64
CA LYS A 60 10.50 2.68 -12.39
C LYS A 60 11.65 3.59 -12.77
N ASN A 61 11.37 4.83 -13.19
CA ASN A 61 12.41 5.80 -13.52
C ASN A 61 13.25 6.16 -12.29
N ILE A 62 12.61 6.36 -11.12
CA ILE A 62 13.30 6.64 -9.85
C ILE A 62 14.27 5.49 -9.50
N VAL A 63 13.79 4.24 -9.59
CA VAL A 63 14.61 3.05 -9.29
C VAL A 63 15.76 2.93 -10.28
N ASN A 64 15.49 3.05 -11.58
CA ASN A 64 16.53 2.96 -12.61
C ASN A 64 17.63 4.02 -12.39
N ASP A 65 17.26 5.27 -12.06
CA ASP A 65 18.25 6.32 -11.82
C ASP A 65 19.10 6.05 -10.57
N LYS A 66 18.50 5.56 -9.48
CA LYS A 66 19.24 5.21 -8.26
C LYS A 66 20.22 4.06 -8.49
N PHE A 67 19.83 3.07 -9.30
CA PHE A 67 20.57 1.82 -9.43
C PHE A 67 21.46 1.71 -10.68
N LYS A 68 21.41 2.68 -11.62
CA LYS A 68 22.12 2.65 -12.92
C LYS A 68 23.61 2.29 -12.90
N ASN A 69 24.31 2.55 -11.79
CA ASN A 69 25.74 2.25 -11.62
C ASN A 69 26.02 1.12 -10.60
N ILE A 70 24.98 0.47 -10.10
CA ILE A 70 25.04 -0.55 -9.03
C ILE A 70 24.67 -1.92 -9.57
N VAL A 71 23.54 -1.99 -10.29
CA VAL A 71 23.01 -3.16 -10.99
C VAL A 71 22.46 -2.74 -12.36
N ASP A 72 22.48 -3.64 -13.33
CA ASP A 72 21.89 -3.38 -14.64
C ASP A 72 20.38 -3.13 -14.48
N SER A 73 19.81 -2.17 -15.23
CA SER A 73 18.39 -1.82 -15.12
C SER A 73 17.46 -3.01 -15.32
N ASP A 74 17.86 -3.95 -16.17
CA ASP A 74 17.09 -5.15 -16.50
C ASP A 74 17.12 -6.19 -15.37
N SER A 75 17.97 -5.98 -14.36
CA SER A 75 18.00 -6.78 -13.13
C SER A 75 16.89 -6.41 -12.15
N LEU A 76 16.19 -5.29 -12.36
CA LEU A 76 15.11 -4.82 -11.49
C LEU A 76 13.78 -4.84 -12.24
N LEU A 77 12.85 -5.65 -11.75
CA LEU A 77 11.54 -5.84 -12.36
C LEU A 77 10.46 -5.41 -11.38
N ILE A 78 9.55 -4.55 -11.83
CA ILE A 78 8.31 -4.29 -11.09
C ILE A 78 7.47 -5.57 -11.04
N GLY A 79 6.78 -5.82 -9.92
CA GLY A 79 5.88 -6.97 -9.79
C GLY A 79 4.77 -6.99 -10.86
N GLY A 80 4.24 -8.19 -11.15
CA GLY A 80 3.17 -8.42 -12.14
C GLY A 80 3.05 -9.87 -12.66
N ASP A 81 1.96 -10.15 -13.37
CA ASP A 81 1.33 -11.47 -13.63
C ASP A 81 2.23 -12.61 -14.14
N PHE A 82 3.36 -12.32 -14.80
CA PHE A 82 4.24 -13.37 -15.33
C PHE A 82 4.90 -14.23 -14.24
N PHE A 83 5.00 -13.71 -13.01
CA PHE A 83 5.66 -14.39 -11.90
C PHE A 83 4.80 -14.45 -10.63
N ASN A 84 3.51 -14.11 -10.72
CA ASN A 84 2.61 -13.93 -9.57
C ASN A 84 3.20 -13.00 -8.49
N LEU A 85 3.98 -11.99 -8.91
CA LEU A 85 4.60 -11.04 -7.99
C LEU A 85 3.64 -9.88 -7.74
N THR A 86 3.58 -9.45 -6.47
CA THR A 86 2.80 -8.27 -6.09
C THR A 86 3.48 -7.00 -6.58
N ASP A 87 2.75 -6.18 -7.33
CA ASP A 87 3.21 -4.90 -7.87
C ASP A 87 3.11 -3.75 -6.85
N VAL A 88 2.12 -3.81 -5.96
CA VAL A 88 1.87 -2.81 -4.91
C VAL A 88 1.56 -3.46 -3.56
N ILE A 89 2.24 -3.02 -2.50
CA ILE A 89 1.92 -3.40 -1.11
C ILE A 89 1.56 -2.16 -0.27
N SER A 90 0.84 -2.37 0.84
CA SER A 90 0.55 -1.31 1.81
C SER A 90 1.29 -1.55 3.12
N ILE A 91 2.13 -0.60 3.53
CA ILE A 91 2.85 -0.59 4.81
C ILE A 91 2.46 0.69 5.55
N GLU A 92 2.01 0.57 6.80
CA GLU A 92 1.64 1.72 7.65
C GLU A 92 0.72 2.74 6.94
N ASN A 93 -0.32 2.25 6.26
CA ASN A 93 -1.29 3.07 5.52
C ASN A 93 -0.69 3.87 4.35
N GLN A 94 0.45 3.43 3.82
CA GLN A 94 1.08 3.98 2.62
C GLN A 94 1.27 2.88 1.58
N ASN A 95 1.03 3.20 0.32
CA ASN A 95 1.21 2.27 -0.78
C ASN A 95 2.64 2.36 -1.31
N TYR A 96 3.20 1.23 -1.71
CA TYR A 96 4.54 1.11 -2.26
C TYR A 96 4.54 0.27 -3.52
N TYR A 97 5.16 0.77 -4.59
CA TYR A 97 5.50 -0.05 -5.74
C TYR A 97 6.67 -0.98 -5.39
N VAL A 98 6.55 -2.25 -5.79
CA VAL A 98 7.52 -3.30 -5.44
C VAL A 98 8.35 -3.68 -6.66
N PHE A 99 9.67 -3.62 -6.51
CA PHE A 99 10.64 -4.04 -7.51
C PHE A 99 11.48 -5.20 -6.97
N TYR A 100 11.62 -6.26 -7.76
CA TYR A 100 12.33 -7.48 -7.43
C TYR A 100 13.64 -7.58 -8.20
N PHE A 101 14.66 -8.19 -7.57
CA PHE A 101 15.93 -8.46 -8.23
C PHE A 101 15.88 -9.79 -9.01
N LYS A 102 16.12 -9.71 -10.32
CA LYS A 102 16.34 -10.87 -11.21
C LYS A 102 17.78 -11.36 -11.07
N ASN A 103 17.99 -12.67 -10.95
CA ASN A 103 19.33 -13.26 -11.04
C ASN A 103 19.72 -13.52 -12.51
N LYS A 104 21.02 -13.68 -12.78
CA LYS A 104 21.56 -13.96 -14.12
C LYS A 104 20.98 -15.24 -14.75
N ASP A 105 20.59 -16.22 -13.92
CA ASP A 105 20.00 -17.50 -14.32
C ASP A 105 18.46 -17.46 -14.43
N GLU A 106 17.89 -16.28 -14.73
CA GLU A 106 16.46 -15.99 -14.89
C GLU A 106 15.55 -16.15 -13.67
N SER A 107 15.99 -16.87 -12.63
CA SER A 107 15.26 -16.98 -11.37
C SER A 107 15.32 -15.67 -10.57
N ILE A 108 14.17 -15.22 -10.06
CA ILE A 108 14.08 -14.07 -9.16
C ILE A 108 14.66 -14.47 -7.80
N LYS A 109 15.60 -13.69 -7.25
CA LYS A 109 15.98 -13.83 -5.84
C LYS A 109 14.86 -13.23 -5.01
N SER A 110 13.99 -14.11 -4.52
CA SER A 110 12.72 -13.76 -3.88
C SER A 110 12.86 -13.05 -2.54
N ASP A 111 14.08 -12.84 -2.03
CA ASP A 111 14.32 -12.26 -0.71
C ASP A 111 14.64 -10.77 -0.76
N LYS A 112 15.04 -10.18 -1.89
CA LYS A 112 15.48 -8.77 -1.98
C LYS A 112 14.52 -7.96 -2.84
N ARG A 113 14.02 -6.84 -2.28
CA ARG A 113 13.04 -5.96 -2.92
C ARG A 113 13.45 -4.50 -2.75
N VAL A 114 13.10 -3.67 -3.73
CA VAL A 114 13.09 -2.21 -3.62
C VAL A 114 11.64 -1.76 -3.57
N LEU A 115 11.33 -0.90 -2.61
CA LEU A 115 10.01 -0.33 -2.41
C LEU A 115 10.06 1.16 -2.74
N VAL A 116 9.10 1.64 -3.52
CA VAL A 116 8.96 3.06 -3.85
C VAL A 116 7.63 3.56 -3.31
N ASN A 117 7.66 4.56 -2.43
CA ASN A 117 6.46 5.15 -1.87
C ASN A 117 5.61 5.76 -3.00
N ALA A 118 4.38 5.27 -3.19
CA ALA A 118 3.51 5.69 -4.28
C ALA A 118 2.97 7.12 -4.12
N THR A 119 3.18 7.77 -2.96
CA THR A 119 2.82 9.17 -2.71
C THR A 119 4.02 10.10 -2.82
N THR A 120 5.20 9.71 -2.32
CA THR A 120 6.37 10.61 -2.19
C THR A 120 7.50 10.30 -3.17
N GLY A 121 7.54 9.11 -3.76
CA GLY A 121 8.67 8.63 -4.56
C GLY A 121 9.91 8.25 -3.77
N GLU A 122 9.86 8.31 -2.43
CA GLU A 122 10.95 7.84 -1.58
C GLU A 122 11.18 6.34 -1.77
N ILE A 123 12.45 5.95 -1.74
CA ILE A 123 12.88 4.58 -2.02
C ILE A 123 13.48 3.91 -0.78
N TYR A 124 13.15 2.63 -0.63
CA TYR A 124 13.56 1.82 0.50
C TYR A 124 14.00 0.44 0.02
N GLY A 125 14.96 -0.15 0.71
CA GLY A 125 15.22 -1.57 0.63
C GLY A 125 14.22 -2.35 1.48
N ASN A 126 13.97 -3.59 1.09
CA ASN A 126 13.19 -4.51 1.89
C ASN A 126 13.64 -5.93 1.63
N TYR A 127 13.65 -6.76 2.67
CA TYR A 127 13.77 -8.20 2.50
C TYR A 127 12.39 -8.84 2.58
N ASN A 128 12.06 -9.72 1.65
CA ASN A 128 10.75 -10.38 1.61
C ASN A 128 10.45 -11.18 2.88
N SER A 129 11.48 -11.72 3.55
CA SER A 129 11.37 -12.37 4.85
C SER A 129 10.91 -11.46 5.99
N ASN A 130 11.01 -10.14 5.80
CA ASN A 130 10.64 -9.11 6.77
C ASN A 130 9.65 -8.13 6.11
N GLU A 131 8.47 -8.65 5.75
CA GLU A 131 7.50 -8.06 4.82
C GLU A 131 7.25 -6.55 4.94
N ASN A 132 7.27 -6.02 6.17
CA ASN A 132 6.91 -4.62 6.45
C ASN A 132 8.10 -3.73 6.86
N LYS A 133 9.33 -4.25 6.90
CA LYS A 133 10.49 -3.46 7.34
C LYS A 133 11.03 -2.62 6.19
N LEU A 134 10.95 -1.30 6.33
CA LEU A 134 11.63 -0.36 5.45
C LEU A 134 13.09 -0.22 5.88
N ILE A 135 14.00 -0.42 4.94
CA ILE A 135 15.44 -0.24 5.14
C ILE A 135 15.85 1.01 4.35
N PRO A 136 16.62 1.94 4.94
CA PRO A 136 17.20 3.03 4.17
C PRO A 136 17.91 2.50 2.92
N ILE A 137 17.64 3.12 1.76
CA ILE A 137 18.10 2.56 0.49
C ILE A 137 19.62 2.42 0.41
N ASP A 138 20.36 3.33 1.02
CA ASP A 138 21.82 3.32 1.01
C ASP A 138 22.37 2.17 1.87
N ASP A 139 21.75 1.88 3.02
CA ASP A 139 22.10 0.72 3.85
C ASP A 139 21.83 -0.59 3.10
N PHE A 140 20.70 -0.66 2.40
CA PHE A 140 20.33 -1.81 1.60
C PHE A 140 21.31 -2.03 0.43
N ILE A 141 21.66 -0.97 -0.31
CA ILE A 141 22.66 -1.01 -1.38
C ILE A 141 24.03 -1.48 -0.84
N ASN A 142 24.45 -0.94 0.31
CA ASN A 142 25.69 -1.35 0.95
C ASN A 142 25.67 -2.84 1.28
N ASP A 143 24.54 -3.37 1.76
CA ASP A 143 24.39 -4.80 2.00
C ASP A 143 24.43 -5.65 0.72
N LEU A 144 23.81 -5.19 -0.38
CA LEU A 144 23.89 -5.87 -1.68
C LEU A 144 25.34 -6.05 -2.15
N SER A 145 26.20 -5.07 -1.88
CA SER A 145 27.60 -5.11 -2.31
C SER A 145 28.44 -6.19 -1.61
N LYS A 146 28.03 -6.64 -0.42
CA LYS A 146 28.73 -7.69 0.34
C LYS A 146 28.57 -9.09 -0.25
N TYR A 147 27.64 -9.26 -1.19
CA TYR A 147 27.37 -10.53 -1.87
C TYR A 147 27.94 -10.57 -3.31
N LYS A 148 28.75 -9.57 -3.69
CA LYS A 148 29.58 -9.60 -4.91
C LYS A 148 30.84 -10.41 -4.66
#